data_AF-A0A0A0JXQ3-F1
#
_entry.id   AF-A0A0A0JXQ3-F1
#
_cell.length_a   1.000
_cell.length_b   1.000
_cell.length_c   1.000
_cell.angle_alpha   90.00
_cell.angle_beta   90.00
_cell.angle_gamma   90.00
#
_symmetry.space_group_name_H-M   'P 1'
#
loop_
_entity.id
_entity.type
_entity.pdbx_description
1 polymer ?
#
loop_
_entity_poly.entity_id
_entity_poly.type
_entity_poly.pdbx_seq_one_letter_code
_entity_poly.pdbx_strand_id
1 'polypeptide(L)'
;MTIRPSPDDVLTQMKEWVLDPEYPCLGARAVFNRDRAHVVTTGRLGSAASSLDVHRALREFGESADPDDGFTSLLAVFGGTPPATERAFEDALWRTLQHLCDFDDTPWNPEVSSDPDDVDFSFSIGGTAFFVVGLHPHASRIARRAPWPVLTFNLHAQFEQLKQSERYGHMRDAIRQRDAELQGSVNPMVADHGTISEARQYSGRAVPDSWQAPLTVEDDRDPASSTS
;
A
#
# COMPACT_ATOMS: atom_id res chain seq x y z
N MET A 1 -18.06 -20.62 6.12
CA MET A 1 -16.85 -21.00 5.36
C MET A 1 -16.47 -19.77 4.56
N THR A 2 -15.47 -19.02 5.01
CA THR A 2 -15.17 -17.73 4.39
C THR A 2 -14.27 -17.97 3.19
N ILE A 3 -14.82 -17.73 2.01
CA ILE A 3 -14.21 -18.06 0.72
C ILE A 3 -12.99 -17.15 0.53
N ARG A 4 -11.82 -17.75 0.34
CA ARG A 4 -10.64 -17.04 -0.17
C ARG A 4 -10.75 -16.99 -1.69
N PRO A 5 -10.56 -15.84 -2.34
CA PRO A 5 -10.60 -15.78 -3.79
C PRO A 5 -9.38 -16.50 -4.39
N SER A 6 -9.52 -17.08 -5.58
CA SER A 6 -8.37 -17.58 -6.35
C SER A 6 -7.52 -16.41 -6.85
N PRO A 7 -6.17 -16.51 -6.88
CA PRO A 7 -5.32 -15.49 -7.50
C PRO A 7 -5.73 -15.14 -8.94
N ASP A 8 -6.16 -16.12 -9.74
CA ASP A 8 -6.59 -15.90 -11.14
C ASP A 8 -7.90 -15.10 -11.22
N ASP A 9 -8.83 -15.37 -10.30
CA ASP A 9 -10.10 -14.63 -10.21
C ASP A 9 -9.85 -13.18 -9.76
N VAL A 10 -8.92 -12.98 -8.82
CA VAL A 10 -8.48 -11.65 -8.40
C VAL A 10 -7.88 -10.91 -9.58
N LEU A 11 -6.91 -11.50 -10.27
CA LEU A 11 -6.23 -10.86 -11.39
C LEU A 11 -7.24 -10.45 -12.46
N THR A 12 -8.17 -11.34 -12.81
CA THR A 12 -9.22 -11.05 -13.79
C THR A 12 -10.07 -9.86 -13.37
N GLN A 13 -10.66 -9.89 -12.15
CA GLN A 13 -11.56 -8.83 -11.69
C GLN A 13 -10.86 -7.49 -11.47
N MET A 14 -9.64 -7.53 -10.92
CA MET A 14 -8.84 -6.31 -10.71
C MET A 14 -8.39 -5.73 -12.06
N LYS A 15 -8.03 -6.56 -13.05
CA LYS A 15 -7.63 -6.11 -14.39
C LYS A 15 -8.80 -5.44 -15.10
N GLU A 16 -10.00 -6.03 -15.07
CA GLU A 16 -11.21 -5.44 -15.65
C GLU A 16 -11.48 -4.06 -15.05
N TRP A 17 -11.45 -3.94 -13.72
CA TRP A 17 -11.69 -2.68 -13.03
C TRP A 17 -10.59 -1.63 -13.25
N VAL A 18 -9.31 -2.01 -13.15
CA VAL A 18 -8.18 -1.07 -13.29
C VAL A 18 -8.02 -0.57 -14.73
N LEU A 19 -8.32 -1.41 -15.72
CA LEU A 19 -8.21 -1.03 -17.12
C LEU A 19 -9.41 -0.26 -17.66
N ASP A 20 -10.47 -0.09 -16.85
CA ASP A 20 -11.58 0.79 -17.16
C ASP A 20 -11.06 2.21 -17.48
N PRO A 21 -11.53 2.86 -18.57
CA PRO A 21 -11.10 4.20 -18.95
C PRO A 21 -11.28 5.24 -17.85
N GLU A 22 -12.29 5.10 -17.00
CA GLU A 22 -12.60 6.04 -15.90
C GLU A 22 -11.71 5.82 -14.68
N TYR A 23 -11.02 4.67 -14.57
CA TYR A 23 -10.12 4.43 -13.45
C TYR A 23 -8.92 5.41 -13.45
N PRO A 24 -8.68 6.15 -12.36
CA PRO A 24 -7.81 7.31 -12.40
C PRO A 24 -6.32 6.96 -12.29
N CYS A 25 -5.97 5.82 -11.70
CA CYS A 25 -4.58 5.50 -11.36
C CYS A 25 -3.80 4.96 -12.57
N LEU A 26 -3.03 5.84 -13.21
CA LEU A 26 -2.18 5.49 -14.37
C LEU A 26 -1.06 4.49 -14.01
N GLY A 27 -0.54 4.53 -12.77
CA GLY A 27 0.46 3.58 -12.28
C GLY A 27 -0.09 2.15 -12.24
N ALA A 28 -1.26 1.96 -11.62
CA ALA A 28 -1.93 0.66 -11.60
C ALA A 28 -2.26 0.17 -13.02
N ARG A 29 -2.70 1.04 -13.93
CA ARG A 29 -2.90 0.67 -15.34
C ARG A 29 -1.61 0.19 -16.00
N ALA A 30 -0.48 0.81 -15.72
CA ALA A 30 0.81 0.38 -16.25
C ALA A 30 1.21 -1.02 -15.73
N VAL A 31 0.94 -1.30 -14.45
CA VAL A 31 1.18 -2.61 -13.81
C VAL A 31 0.36 -3.70 -14.50
N PHE A 32 -0.96 -3.50 -14.66
CA PHE A 32 -1.86 -4.50 -15.26
C PHE A 32 -1.71 -4.66 -16.77
N ASN A 33 -1.33 -3.60 -17.50
CA ASN A 33 -1.07 -3.69 -18.94
C ASN A 33 0.23 -4.44 -19.28
N ARG A 34 1.15 -4.55 -18.33
CA ARG A 34 2.44 -5.25 -18.48
C ARG A 34 2.48 -6.59 -17.76
N ASP A 35 1.35 -7.02 -17.18
CA ASP A 35 1.22 -8.24 -16.39
C ASP A 35 2.26 -8.31 -15.23
N ARG A 36 2.51 -7.17 -14.58
CA ARG A 36 3.43 -7.02 -13.43
C ARG A 36 2.70 -6.89 -12.09
N ALA A 37 1.46 -7.39 -12.02
CA ALA A 37 0.71 -7.50 -10.77
C ALA A 37 0.97 -8.88 -10.16
N HIS A 38 1.64 -8.91 -9.01
CA HIS A 38 1.86 -10.13 -8.24
C HIS A 38 0.73 -10.26 -7.21
N VAL A 39 0.10 -11.43 -7.09
CA VAL A 39 -1.06 -11.62 -6.20
C VAL A 39 -0.78 -12.69 -5.17
N VAL A 40 -0.98 -12.35 -3.90
CA VAL A 40 -1.07 -13.32 -2.80
C VAL A 40 -2.48 -13.27 -2.21
N THR A 41 -3.13 -14.43 -2.11
CA THR A 41 -4.45 -14.55 -1.48
C THR A 41 -4.30 -15.23 -0.12
N THR A 42 -4.89 -14.65 0.92
CA THR A 42 -4.80 -15.18 2.28
C THR A 42 -6.17 -15.13 2.98
N GLY A 43 -6.22 -15.54 4.24
CA GLY A 43 -7.38 -15.42 5.12
C GLY A 43 -7.68 -13.96 5.51
N ARG A 44 -8.08 -13.78 6.77
CA ARG A 44 -8.68 -12.53 7.27
C ARG A 44 -7.63 -11.42 7.47
N LEU A 45 -7.95 -10.22 6.99
CA LEU A 45 -7.22 -8.98 7.27
C LEU A 45 -7.06 -8.76 8.79
N GLY A 46 -5.88 -8.32 9.21
CA GLY A 46 -5.51 -8.12 10.61
C GLY A 46 -5.31 -9.41 11.41
N SER A 47 -5.24 -10.60 10.79
CA SER A 47 -4.84 -11.83 11.50
C SER A 47 -3.35 -12.10 11.36
N ALA A 48 -2.71 -12.59 12.42
CA ALA A 48 -1.29 -12.93 12.43
C ALA A 48 -0.92 -13.95 11.35
N ALA A 49 -1.73 -15.01 11.18
CA ALA A 49 -1.51 -16.03 10.16
C ALA A 49 -1.52 -15.44 8.73
N SER A 50 -2.50 -14.59 8.41
CA SER A 50 -2.53 -13.92 7.11
C SER A 50 -1.42 -12.91 6.92
N SER A 51 -1.02 -12.24 8.00
CA SER A 51 0.10 -11.29 7.95
C SER A 51 1.41 -12.03 7.69
N LEU A 52 1.60 -13.24 8.24
CA LEU A 52 2.79 -14.06 7.96
C LEU A 52 2.85 -14.53 6.49
N ASP A 53 1.71 -14.89 5.89
CA ASP A 53 1.64 -15.20 4.45
C ASP A 53 2.08 -13.99 3.61
N VAL A 54 1.59 -12.80 3.96
CA VAL A 54 1.92 -11.54 3.26
C VAL A 54 3.38 -11.15 3.48
N HIS A 55 3.91 -11.31 4.68
CA HIS A 55 5.32 -11.06 5.01
C HIS A 55 6.24 -11.87 4.09
N ARG A 56 6.00 -13.19 3.97
CA ARG A 56 6.78 -14.06 3.08
C ARG A 56 6.71 -13.62 1.62
N ALA A 57 5.52 -13.26 1.15
CA ALA A 57 5.34 -12.77 -0.22
C ALA A 57 6.05 -11.43 -0.45
N LEU A 58 6.06 -10.52 0.54
CA LEU A 58 6.78 -9.25 0.46
C LEU A 58 8.29 -9.43 0.42
N ARG A 59 8.83 -10.34 1.24
CA ARG A 59 10.25 -10.72 1.23
C ARG A 59 10.68 -11.19 -0.17
N GLU A 60 9.96 -12.17 -0.72
CA GLU A 60 10.24 -12.70 -2.05
C GLU A 60 10.07 -11.64 -3.15
N PHE A 61 9.03 -10.82 -3.06
CA PHE A 61 8.78 -9.74 -4.01
C PHE A 61 9.89 -8.67 -3.95
N GLY A 62 10.31 -8.24 -2.77
CA GLY A 62 11.36 -7.24 -2.59
C GLY A 62 12.73 -7.72 -3.05
N GLU A 63 13.03 -9.02 -2.93
CA GLU A 63 14.28 -9.62 -3.41
C GLU A 63 14.31 -9.81 -4.93
N SER A 64 13.15 -10.01 -5.56
CA SER A 64 13.05 -10.34 -7.00
C SER A 64 12.69 -9.15 -7.90
N ALA A 65 12.06 -8.11 -7.34
CA ALA A 65 11.56 -6.99 -8.13
C ALA A 65 12.64 -5.95 -8.44
N ASP A 66 12.83 -5.67 -9.72
CA ASP A 66 13.66 -4.56 -10.18
C ASP A 66 12.81 -3.28 -10.40
N PRO A 67 13.11 -2.16 -9.72
CA PRO A 67 12.44 -0.89 -9.97
C PRO A 67 12.71 -0.33 -11.38
N ASP A 68 13.85 -0.66 -12.02
CA ASP A 68 14.23 -0.15 -13.34
C ASP A 68 13.38 -0.74 -14.47
N ASP A 69 12.76 -1.89 -14.25
CA ASP A 69 11.81 -2.52 -15.18
C ASP A 69 10.45 -1.77 -15.26
N GLY A 70 10.29 -0.71 -14.45
CA GLY A 70 9.10 0.14 -14.36
C GLY A 70 8.16 -0.25 -13.23
N PHE A 71 6.88 0.13 -13.31
CA PHE A 71 5.92 -0.17 -12.25
C PHE A 71 5.65 -1.67 -12.06
N THR A 72 5.72 -2.13 -10.82
CA THR A 72 5.28 -3.45 -10.36
C THR A 72 4.66 -3.34 -8.97
N SER A 73 3.72 -4.22 -8.65
CA SER A 73 3.01 -4.21 -7.37
C SER A 73 2.75 -5.62 -6.86
N LEU A 74 2.84 -5.81 -5.56
CA LEU A 74 2.28 -6.97 -4.87
C LEU A 74 0.90 -6.62 -4.30
N LEU A 75 -0.12 -7.40 -4.63
CA LEU A 75 -1.47 -7.27 -4.13
C LEU A 75 -1.72 -8.40 -3.11
N ALA A 76 -1.80 -8.03 -1.84
CA ALA A 76 -2.27 -8.91 -0.78
C ALA A 76 -3.79 -8.85 -0.66
N VAL A 77 -4.47 -9.94 -1.00
CA VAL A 77 -5.94 -10.03 -1.03
C VAL A 77 -6.43 -10.90 0.11
N PHE A 78 -7.33 -10.35 0.91
CA PHE A 78 -7.80 -10.98 2.12
C PHE A 78 -9.19 -11.57 1.93
N GLY A 79 -9.30 -12.90 2.05
CA GLY A 79 -10.57 -13.57 2.20
C GLY A 79 -11.19 -13.26 3.56
N GLY A 80 -12.50 -13.43 3.70
CA GLY A 80 -13.13 -12.99 4.95
C GLY A 80 -14.48 -12.35 4.73
N THR A 81 -15.17 -12.11 5.84
CA THR A 81 -16.14 -11.02 5.87
C THR A 81 -15.33 -9.73 5.84
N PRO A 82 -15.52 -8.85 4.85
CA PRO A 82 -14.79 -7.58 4.79
C PRO A 82 -15.14 -6.71 6.01
N PRO A 83 -14.23 -5.86 6.49
CA PRO A 83 -14.56 -4.86 7.49
C PRO A 83 -15.72 -3.98 7.01
N ALA A 84 -16.73 -3.79 7.85
CA ALA A 84 -17.99 -3.15 7.46
C ALA A 84 -17.90 -1.62 7.28
N THR A 85 -16.80 -0.99 7.72
CA THR A 85 -16.59 0.46 7.67
C THR A 85 -15.15 0.79 7.30
N GLU A 86 -14.89 2.00 6.79
CA GLU A 86 -13.53 2.48 6.53
C GLU A 86 -12.66 2.48 7.78
N ARG A 87 -13.22 2.83 8.94
CA ARG A 87 -12.49 2.78 10.22
C ARG A 87 -12.11 1.34 10.59
N ALA A 88 -13.04 0.40 10.48
CA ALA A 88 -12.75 -1.01 10.77
C ALA A 88 -11.71 -1.59 9.78
N PHE A 89 -11.71 -1.12 8.53
CA PHE A 89 -10.69 -1.48 7.55
C PHE A 89 -9.32 -0.89 7.93
N GLU A 90 -9.26 0.40 8.26
CA GLU A 90 -8.04 1.07 8.72
C GLU A 90 -7.43 0.36 9.94
N ASP A 91 -8.23 0.07 10.97
CA ASP A 91 -7.76 -0.63 12.17
C ASP A 91 -7.18 -2.02 11.83
N ALA A 92 -7.79 -2.73 10.88
CA ALA A 92 -7.34 -4.04 10.46
C ALA A 92 -6.11 -3.99 9.54
N LEU A 93 -6.00 -2.96 8.69
CA LEU A 93 -4.83 -2.65 7.88
C LEU A 93 -3.62 -2.40 8.79
N TRP A 94 -3.74 -1.49 9.76
CA TRP A 94 -2.63 -1.18 10.65
C TRP A 94 -2.23 -2.36 11.52
N ARG A 95 -3.19 -3.17 11.99
CA ARG A 95 -2.87 -4.42 12.68
C ARG A 95 -2.10 -5.39 11.79
N THR A 96 -2.44 -5.47 10.50
CA THR A 96 -1.64 -6.25 9.54
C THR A 96 -0.23 -5.67 9.43
N LEU A 97 -0.07 -4.36 9.24
CA LEU A 97 1.25 -3.73 9.12
C LEU A 97 2.11 -3.92 10.37
N GLN A 98 1.51 -3.82 11.57
CA GLN A 98 2.21 -4.11 12.82
C GLN A 98 2.71 -5.56 12.85
N HIS A 99 1.86 -6.55 12.56
CA HIS A 99 2.31 -7.94 12.51
C HIS A 99 3.43 -8.17 11.49
N LEU A 100 3.40 -7.47 10.34
CA LEU A 100 4.47 -7.56 9.35
C LEU A 100 5.79 -7.07 9.93
N CYS A 101 5.79 -5.93 10.64
CA CYS A 101 6.97 -5.45 11.36
C CYS A 101 7.40 -6.43 12.47
N ASP A 102 6.47 -6.95 13.26
CA ASP A 102 6.76 -7.90 14.34
C ASP A 102 7.39 -9.22 13.85
N PHE A 103 7.19 -9.57 12.56
CA PHE A 103 7.77 -10.76 11.94
C PHE A 103 9.09 -10.51 11.20
N ASP A 104 9.40 -9.26 10.88
CA ASP A 104 10.58 -8.93 10.08
C ASP A 104 11.77 -8.70 10.99
N ASP A 105 12.82 -9.48 10.78
CA ASP A 105 14.08 -9.41 11.52
C ASP A 105 15.14 -8.57 10.80
N THR A 106 14.78 -8.00 9.65
CA THR A 106 15.69 -7.22 8.83
C THR A 106 15.58 -5.74 9.18
N PRO A 107 16.72 -5.01 9.27
CA PRO A 107 16.70 -3.59 9.53
C PRO A 107 15.81 -2.82 8.55
N TRP A 108 15.17 -1.76 9.05
CA TRP A 108 14.42 -0.82 8.23
C TRP A 108 15.27 -0.30 7.07
N ASN A 109 14.66 -0.11 5.90
CA ASN A 109 15.36 0.42 4.74
C ASN A 109 16.02 1.78 5.09
N PRO A 110 17.33 1.95 4.84
CA PRO A 110 18.08 3.13 5.29
C PRO A 110 17.78 4.40 4.48
N GLU A 111 17.07 4.31 3.36
CA GLU A 111 16.72 5.46 2.49
C GLU A 111 15.44 6.16 2.94
N VAL A 112 14.70 5.60 3.91
CA VAL A 112 13.40 6.12 4.37
C VAL A 112 13.33 6.12 5.89
N SER A 113 12.49 6.99 6.45
CA SER A 113 12.27 7.06 7.90
C SER A 113 11.45 5.87 8.39
N SER A 114 11.74 5.39 9.61
CA SER A 114 10.95 4.40 10.33
C SER A 114 9.87 5.02 11.22
N ASP A 115 9.92 6.34 11.44
CA ASP A 115 8.89 7.08 12.19
C ASP A 115 7.67 7.33 11.29
N PRO A 116 6.50 6.75 11.57
CA PRO A 116 5.34 6.90 10.70
C PRO A 116 4.72 8.31 10.71
N ASP A 117 5.15 9.21 11.57
CA ASP A 117 4.76 10.62 11.55
C ASP A 117 5.73 11.50 10.73
N ASP A 118 6.88 10.96 10.30
CA ASP A 118 7.88 11.63 9.47
C ASP A 118 7.41 11.80 8.00
N VAL A 119 7.76 12.92 7.38
CA VAL A 119 7.47 13.19 5.97
C VAL A 119 8.22 12.28 5.01
N ASP A 120 9.37 11.75 5.44
CA ASP A 120 10.22 10.82 4.69
C ASP A 120 9.94 9.35 5.06
N PHE A 121 8.86 9.07 5.81
CA PHE A 121 8.42 7.71 6.12
C PHE A 121 8.06 6.92 4.87
N SER A 122 8.39 5.63 4.87
CA SER A 122 7.84 4.64 3.94
C SER A 122 7.92 3.26 4.57
N PHE A 123 6.89 2.44 4.38
CA PHE A 123 6.79 1.14 5.04
C PHE A 123 7.86 0.16 4.53
N SER A 124 8.70 -0.39 5.42
CA SER A 124 9.78 -1.30 5.04
C SER A 124 9.53 -2.74 5.48
N ILE A 125 9.79 -3.70 4.59
CA ILE A 125 9.87 -5.13 4.90
C ILE A 125 11.04 -5.75 4.13
N GLY A 126 11.86 -6.55 4.80
CA GLY A 126 13.04 -7.19 4.21
C GLY A 126 14.09 -6.20 3.72
N GLY A 127 14.13 -5.00 4.32
CA GLY A 127 15.00 -3.90 3.86
C GLY A 127 14.51 -3.21 2.59
N THR A 128 13.32 -3.55 2.08
CA THR A 128 12.71 -2.91 0.90
C THR A 128 11.57 -1.99 1.34
N ALA A 129 11.59 -0.74 0.86
CA ALA A 129 10.56 0.26 1.15
C ALA A 129 9.37 0.19 0.17
N PHE A 130 8.15 0.35 0.67
CA PHE A 130 6.90 0.21 -0.06
C PHE A 130 5.90 1.33 0.27
N PHE A 131 5.29 1.88 -0.77
CA PHE A 131 4.07 2.67 -0.64
C PHE A 131 2.84 1.75 -0.61
N VAL A 132 2.06 1.81 0.48
CA VAL A 132 0.90 0.94 0.70
C VAL A 132 -0.41 1.61 0.28
N VAL A 133 -1.23 0.88 -0.47
CA VAL A 133 -2.56 1.32 -0.92
C VAL A 133 -3.61 0.31 -0.46
N GLY A 134 -4.46 0.72 0.49
CA GLY A 134 -5.63 -0.04 0.91
C GLY A 134 -6.83 0.16 -0.02
N LEU A 135 -7.49 -0.94 -0.36
CA LEU A 135 -8.74 -0.99 -1.14
C LEU A 135 -9.74 -1.89 -0.39
N HIS A 136 -11.03 -1.54 -0.37
CA HIS A 136 -12.06 -2.39 0.25
C HIS A 136 -13.48 -2.07 -0.26
N PRO A 137 -14.46 -2.99 -0.09
CA PRO A 137 -15.80 -2.83 -0.66
C PRO A 137 -16.57 -1.59 -0.19
N HIS A 138 -16.26 -1.11 1.01
CA HIS A 138 -16.97 -0.02 1.69
C HIS A 138 -16.21 1.32 1.63
N ALA A 139 -15.21 1.45 0.75
CA ALA A 139 -14.46 2.69 0.62
C ALA A 139 -15.38 3.82 0.15
N SER A 140 -15.26 5.00 0.74
CA SER A 140 -16.01 6.18 0.34
C SER A 140 -15.67 6.58 -1.11
N ARG A 141 -14.38 6.49 -1.48
CA ARG A 141 -13.85 6.82 -2.81
C ARG A 141 -14.01 5.66 -3.78
N ILE A 142 -14.57 5.92 -4.96
CA ILE A 142 -14.85 4.91 -6.00
C ILE A 142 -13.54 4.26 -6.46
N ALA A 143 -12.46 5.04 -6.62
CA ALA A 143 -11.14 4.54 -6.98
C ALA A 143 -10.49 3.60 -5.93
N ARG A 144 -11.07 3.48 -4.74
CA ARG A 144 -10.61 2.59 -3.66
C ARG A 144 -11.56 1.42 -3.38
N ARG A 145 -12.64 1.27 -4.16
CA ARG A 145 -13.62 0.18 -4.00
C ARG A 145 -13.18 -1.06 -4.77
N ALA A 146 -12.80 -2.08 -4.02
CA ALA A 146 -12.49 -3.42 -4.54
C ALA A 146 -13.46 -4.46 -3.93
N PRO A 147 -13.74 -5.58 -4.62
CA PRO A 147 -14.64 -6.63 -4.12
C PRO A 147 -14.13 -7.35 -2.85
N TRP A 148 -12.83 -7.23 -2.55
CA TRP A 148 -12.20 -7.74 -1.34
C TRP A 148 -11.41 -6.63 -0.64
N PRO A 149 -11.08 -6.79 0.65
CA PRO A 149 -10.00 -6.04 1.26
C PRO A 149 -8.68 -6.41 0.55
N VAL A 150 -7.96 -5.39 0.07
CA VAL A 150 -6.68 -5.52 -0.61
C VAL A 150 -5.69 -4.53 -0.03
N LEU A 151 -4.46 -4.96 0.22
CA LEU A 151 -3.31 -4.09 0.44
C LEU A 151 -2.37 -4.24 -0.75
N THR A 152 -2.19 -3.17 -1.51
CA THR A 152 -1.25 -3.12 -2.62
C THR A 152 0.04 -2.48 -2.14
N PHE A 153 1.16 -3.18 -2.32
CA PHE A 153 2.50 -2.72 -2.00
C PHE A 153 3.23 -2.39 -3.30
N ASN A 154 3.67 -1.15 -3.41
CA ASN A 154 4.37 -0.63 -4.58
C ASN A 154 5.79 -0.24 -4.14
N LEU A 155 6.82 -0.56 -4.92
CA LEU A 155 8.19 -0.20 -4.55
C LEU A 155 8.33 1.33 -4.41
N HIS A 156 8.86 1.79 -3.28
CA HIS A 156 9.13 3.20 -3.05
C HIS A 156 10.10 3.76 -4.12
N ALA A 157 11.14 3.00 -4.47
CA ALA A 157 12.12 3.36 -5.49
C ALA A 157 11.50 3.69 -6.87
N GLN A 158 10.41 3.02 -7.26
CA GLN A 158 9.72 3.34 -8.53
C GLN A 158 9.09 4.74 -8.52
N PHE A 159 8.64 5.20 -7.35
CA PHE A 159 8.13 6.55 -7.21
C PHE A 159 9.24 7.58 -7.20
N GLU A 160 10.38 7.30 -6.56
CA GLU A 160 11.55 8.19 -6.59
C GLU A 160 12.09 8.38 -8.01
N GLN A 161 12.24 7.29 -8.76
CA GLN A 161 12.64 7.35 -10.18
C GLN A 161 11.63 8.14 -11.01
N LEU A 162 10.34 7.95 -10.77
CA LEU A 162 9.31 8.70 -11.47
C LEU A 162 9.39 10.20 -11.15
N LYS A 163 9.58 10.58 -9.88
CA LYS A 163 9.70 11.99 -9.45
C LYS A 163 10.89 12.69 -10.09
N GLN A 164 11.99 11.97 -10.28
CA GLN A 164 13.18 12.48 -10.98
C GLN A 164 12.95 12.66 -12.49
N SER A 165 11.89 12.07 -13.04
CA SER A 165 11.53 12.23 -14.45
C SER A 165 10.64 13.46 -14.69
N GLU A 166 10.78 14.08 -15.86
CA GLU A 166 9.90 15.18 -16.31
C GLU A 166 8.42 14.76 -16.44
N ARG A 167 8.14 13.46 -16.40
CA ARG A 167 6.79 12.89 -16.56
C ARG A 167 5.96 12.96 -15.28
N TYR A 168 6.57 13.15 -14.12
CA TYR A 168 5.85 13.11 -12.84
C TYR A 168 4.71 14.12 -12.77
N GLY A 169 5.00 15.40 -13.07
CA GLY A 169 3.99 16.46 -13.03
C GLY A 169 2.79 16.16 -13.92
N HIS A 170 3.04 15.76 -15.17
CA HIS A 170 2.00 15.36 -16.11
C HIS A 170 1.17 14.16 -15.61
N MET A 171 1.83 13.13 -15.06
CA MET A 171 1.11 11.94 -14.56
C MET A 171 0.26 12.29 -13.34
N ARG A 172 0.79 13.07 -12.41
CA ARG A 172 0.08 13.54 -11.21
C ARG A 172 -1.16 14.35 -11.59
N ASP A 173 -1.01 15.32 -12.48
CA ASP A 173 -2.10 16.20 -12.88
C ASP A 173 -3.18 15.43 -13.63
N ALA A 174 -2.80 14.48 -14.49
CA ALA A 174 -3.74 13.57 -15.15
C ALA A 174 -4.48 12.67 -14.15
N ILE A 175 -3.81 12.11 -13.14
CA ILE A 175 -4.47 11.30 -12.10
C ILE A 175 -5.46 12.16 -11.31
N ARG A 176 -5.08 13.38 -10.92
CA ARG A 176 -5.96 14.31 -10.19
C ARG A 176 -7.19 14.68 -11.00
N GLN A 177 -7.03 14.97 -12.28
CA GLN A 177 -8.14 15.27 -13.18
C GLN A 177 -9.11 14.09 -13.26
N ARG A 178 -8.60 12.88 -13.56
CA ARG A 178 -9.44 11.67 -13.66
C ARG A 178 -10.14 11.34 -12.35
N ASP A 179 -9.46 11.55 -11.23
CA ASP A 179 -10.04 11.32 -9.89
C ASP A 179 -11.19 12.31 -9.62
N ALA A 180 -11.03 13.58 -9.99
CA ALA A 180 -12.12 14.55 -9.91
C ALA A 180 -13.29 14.21 -10.85
N GLU A 181 -13.01 13.72 -12.06
CA GLU A 181 -14.02 13.28 -13.02
C GLU A 181 -14.82 12.06 -12.51
N LEU A 182 -14.13 11.06 -11.93
CA LEU A 182 -14.77 9.83 -11.46
C LEU A 182 -15.66 10.03 -10.22
N GLN A 183 -15.24 10.88 -9.28
CA GLN A 183 -15.85 10.92 -7.93
C GLN A 183 -16.03 12.36 -7.39
N GLY A 184 -16.01 13.34 -8.28
CA GLY A 184 -16.41 14.73 -8.02
C GLY A 184 -15.40 15.58 -7.24
N SER A 185 -14.28 15.00 -6.78
CA SER A 185 -13.21 15.73 -6.09
C SER A 185 -11.89 15.00 -6.21
N VAL A 186 -10.79 15.76 -6.18
CA VAL A 186 -9.45 15.19 -6.01
C VAL A 186 -9.37 14.54 -4.63
N ASN A 187 -8.76 13.37 -4.54
CA ASN A 187 -8.48 12.73 -3.28
C ASN A 187 -7.62 13.64 -2.39
N PRO A 188 -8.15 14.15 -1.26
CA PRO A 188 -7.42 15.05 -0.38
C PRO A 188 -6.26 14.33 0.31
N MET A 189 -6.28 12.99 0.31
CA MET A 189 -5.19 12.17 0.81
C MET A 189 -4.06 12.02 -0.21
N VAL A 190 -4.22 12.41 -1.48
CA VAL A 190 -3.11 12.47 -2.45
C VAL A 190 -2.43 13.83 -2.32
N ALA A 191 -1.77 14.01 -1.17
CA ALA A 191 -0.94 15.18 -0.92
C ALA A 191 0.22 15.22 -1.92
N ASP A 192 0.75 16.42 -2.18
CA ASP A 192 2.05 16.49 -2.82
C ASP A 192 3.07 15.80 -1.90
N HIS A 193 3.90 14.94 -2.49
CA HIS A 193 4.88 14.17 -1.73
C HIS A 193 5.85 15.10 -0.95
N GLY A 194 6.25 14.68 0.25
CA GLY A 194 7.15 15.45 1.13
C GLY A 194 6.48 16.57 1.94
N THR A 195 5.15 16.62 1.99
CA THR A 195 4.41 17.62 2.80
C THR A 195 3.80 17.05 4.08
N ILE A 196 3.41 15.78 4.05
CA ILE A 196 2.89 15.01 5.18
C ILE A 196 3.32 13.55 5.00
N SER A 197 3.44 12.81 6.11
CA SER A 197 3.70 11.37 6.08
C SER A 197 2.72 10.63 5.16
N GLU A 198 3.25 9.74 4.33
CA GLU A 198 2.44 8.88 3.48
C GLU A 198 1.58 7.87 4.25
N ALA A 199 1.93 7.56 5.50
CA ALA A 199 1.15 6.67 6.38
C ALA A 199 -0.33 7.08 6.44
N ARG A 200 -0.60 8.39 6.45
CA ARG A 200 -1.95 8.96 6.48
C ARG A 200 -2.80 8.51 5.28
N GLN A 201 -2.18 8.15 4.17
CA GLN A 201 -2.83 7.84 2.89
C GLN A 201 -3.15 6.35 2.72
N TYR A 202 -2.55 5.47 3.53
CA TYR A 202 -2.57 4.03 3.31
C TYR A 202 -3.99 3.46 3.31
N SER A 203 -4.82 3.81 4.29
CA SER A 203 -6.20 3.30 4.39
C SER A 203 -7.15 3.87 3.33
N GLY A 204 -6.81 5.03 2.75
CA GLY A 204 -7.68 5.78 1.84
C GLY A 204 -8.83 6.53 2.53
N ARG A 205 -8.97 6.42 3.86
CA ARG A 205 -9.95 7.16 4.66
C ARG A 205 -9.46 8.59 4.90
N ALA A 206 -10.34 9.57 4.86
CA ALA A 206 -10.01 10.92 5.31
C ALA A 206 -9.75 10.94 6.83
N VAL A 207 -8.62 11.53 7.24
CA VAL A 207 -8.20 11.61 8.64
C VAL A 207 -7.97 13.06 9.07
N PRO A 208 -8.27 13.44 10.32
CA PRO A 208 -8.00 14.79 10.82
C PRO A 208 -6.49 15.03 10.99
N ASP A 209 -6.07 16.30 11.08
CA ASP A 209 -4.65 16.69 11.26
C ASP A 209 -4.00 16.00 12.47
N SER A 210 -4.76 15.84 13.57
CA SER A 210 -4.32 15.17 14.79
C SER A 210 -4.22 13.65 14.72
N TRP A 211 -4.49 13.03 13.57
CA TRP A 211 -4.37 11.59 13.41
C TRP A 211 -2.90 11.17 13.36
N GLN A 212 -2.59 10.05 14.02
CA GLN A 212 -1.27 9.41 14.00
C GLN A 212 -1.43 7.96 13.61
N ALA A 213 -0.42 7.43 12.94
CA ALA A 213 -0.41 6.03 12.53
C ALA A 213 -0.20 5.12 13.77
N PRO A 214 -1.05 4.10 13.99
CA PRO A 214 -0.86 3.14 15.08
C PRO A 214 0.14 2.06 14.66
N LEU A 215 1.39 2.46 14.42
CA LEU A 215 2.51 1.61 14.09
C LEU A 215 3.67 1.90 15.04
N THR A 216 4.23 0.87 15.64
CA THR A 216 5.44 0.94 16.45
C THR A 216 6.54 0.17 15.73
N VAL A 217 7.63 0.85 15.41
CA VAL A 217 8.84 0.23 14.87
C VAL A 217 9.89 0.22 15.97
N GLU A 218 10.36 -0.97 16.34
CA GLU A 218 11.47 -1.11 17.27
C GLU A 218 12.76 -0.82 16.50
N ASP A 219 13.39 0.34 16.75
CA ASP A 219 14.71 0.64 16.19
C ASP A 219 15.75 -0.09 17.04
N ASP A 220 16.29 -1.19 16.54
CA ASP A 220 17.34 -1.97 17.23
C ASP A 220 18.71 -1.24 17.20
N ARG A 221 18.68 0.09 17.22
CA ARG A 221 19.83 1.01 17.23
C ARG A 221 19.71 2.01 18.37
N ASP A 222 19.68 1.50 19.58
CA ASP A 222 20.26 2.23 20.70
C ASP A 222 21.41 1.43 21.34
N PRO A 223 22.67 1.57 20.86
CA PRO A 223 23.83 1.04 21.58
C PRO A 223 24.14 1.84 22.87
N ALA A 224 23.31 2.82 23.26
CA ALA A 224 23.56 3.71 24.40
C ALA A 224 22.70 3.40 25.65
N SER A 225 22.58 2.15 26.06
CA SER A 225 22.05 1.83 27.41
C SER A 225 22.72 0.64 28.09
N SER A 226 24.03 0.49 27.90
CA SER A 226 24.88 -0.36 28.75
C SER A 226 26.09 0.41 29.28
N THR A 227 25.82 1.51 29.98
CA THR A 227 26.76 2.02 30.99
C THR A 227 26.00 2.76 32.09
N SER A 228 25.65 2.04 33.15
CA SER A 228 25.57 2.50 34.54
C SER A 228 25.49 1.30 35.47
#